data_AF-A0A352SND5-F1
#
_entry.id   AF-A0A352SND5-F1
#
_cell.length_a   1.000
_cell.length_b   1.000
_cell.length_c   1.000
_cell.angle_alpha   90.00
_cell.angle_beta   90.00
_cell.angle_gamma   90.00
#
_symmetry.space_group_name_H-M   'P 1'
#
loop_
_entity.id
_entity.type
_entity.pdbx_description
1 polymer ?
#
loop_
_entity_poly.entity_id
_entity_poly.type
_entity_poly.pdbx_seq_one_letter_code
_entity_poly.pdbx_strand_id
1 'polypeptide(L)'
;LVHLPLHAAQLSKAVTAADIYDVLAAHYDGAAFVRMGSARAGDPETASLYLDAAALVGQNHMELFVFANADNSQFWLTARLDNLGKGASGAAVQNMNIALGLAPTTGLVA
;
A
#
# COMPACT_ATOMS: atom_id res chain seq x y z
N LEU A 1 3.71 -2.96 -9.58
CA LEU A 1 2.62 -3.39 -8.68
C LEU A 1 3.06 -4.67 -7.96
N VAL A 2 2.64 -4.84 -6.72
CA VAL A 2 2.79 -6.09 -5.95
C VAL A 2 1.40 -6.50 -5.50
N HIS A 3 1.04 -7.77 -5.69
CA HIS A 3 -0.28 -8.31 -5.32
C HIS A 3 -0.14 -9.38 -4.24
N LEU A 4 -1.01 -9.30 -3.24
CA LEU A 4 -1.14 -10.28 -2.18
C LEU A 4 -2.59 -10.76 -2.11
N PRO A 5 -2.92 -11.92 -2.72
CA PRO A 5 -4.21 -12.54 -2.52
C PRO A 5 -4.31 -13.12 -1.10
N LEU A 6 -5.45 -12.89 -0.44
CA LEU A 6 -5.77 -13.45 0.86
C LEU A 6 -7.13 -14.13 0.82
N HIS A 7 -7.23 -15.35 1.33
CA HIS A 7 -8.50 -16.05 1.51
C HIS A 7 -9.04 -15.79 2.91
N ALA A 8 -10.35 -15.55 3.03
CA ALA A 8 -10.99 -15.33 4.33
C ALA A 8 -10.75 -16.48 5.33
N ALA A 9 -10.60 -17.71 4.83
CA ALA A 9 -10.29 -18.89 5.63
C ALA A 9 -8.91 -18.85 6.32
N GLN A 10 -8.02 -17.96 5.91
CA GLN A 10 -6.70 -17.76 6.54
C GLN A 10 -6.78 -16.81 7.75
N LEU A 11 -7.93 -16.18 7.99
CA LEU A 11 -8.13 -15.21 9.07
C LEU A 11 -8.83 -15.87 10.27
N SER A 12 -8.52 -15.39 11.47
CA SER A 12 -9.05 -15.95 12.72
C SER A 12 -10.52 -15.63 12.99
N LYS A 13 -11.12 -14.74 12.18
CA LYS A 13 -12.52 -14.31 12.27
C LYS A 13 -13.02 -13.87 10.91
N ALA A 14 -14.33 -13.77 10.76
CA ALA A 14 -14.94 -13.11 9.61
C ALA A 14 -14.52 -11.64 9.57
N VAL A 15 -14.12 -11.17 8.38
CA VAL A 15 -13.78 -9.78 8.10
C VAL A 15 -14.36 -9.38 6.75
N THR A 16 -14.51 -8.08 6.55
CA THR A 16 -14.87 -7.46 5.29
C THR A 16 -13.67 -6.76 4.67
N ALA A 17 -13.78 -6.39 3.39
CA ALA A 17 -12.78 -5.57 2.72
C ALA A 17 -12.58 -4.21 3.41
N ALA A 18 -13.66 -3.64 3.99
CA ALA A 18 -13.60 -2.40 4.75
C ALA A 18 -12.77 -2.57 6.03
N ASP A 19 -12.95 -3.68 6.76
CA ASP A 19 -12.13 -3.96 7.97
C ASP A 19 -10.63 -4.01 7.64
N ILE A 20 -10.26 -4.64 6.51
CA ILE A 20 -8.86 -4.71 6.07
C ILE A 20 -8.34 -3.32 5.67
N TYR A 21 -9.14 -2.55 4.94
CA TYR A 21 -8.80 -1.18 4.57
C TYR A 21 -8.57 -0.32 5.81
N ASP A 22 -9.49 -0.34 6.77
CA ASP A 22 -9.42 0.48 7.98
C ASP A 22 -8.20 0.13 8.83
N VAL A 23 -7.86 -1.16 8.95
CA VAL A 23 -6.65 -1.59 9.65
C VAL A 23 -5.38 -1.07 8.98
N LEU A 24 -5.28 -1.14 7.65
CA LEU A 24 -4.12 -0.64 6.92
C LEU A 24 -4.04 0.88 6.96
N ALA A 25 -5.17 1.56 6.78
CA ALA A 25 -5.27 3.02 6.85
C ALA A 25 -4.85 3.53 8.23
N ALA A 26 -5.36 2.92 9.30
CA ALA A 26 -4.98 3.28 10.66
C ALA A 26 -3.51 2.96 10.98
N HIS A 27 -3.00 1.83 10.49
CA HIS A 27 -1.61 1.44 10.72
C HIS A 27 -0.60 2.40 10.07
N TYR A 28 -0.92 2.90 8.88
CA TYR A 28 -0.06 3.83 8.13
C TYR A 28 -0.47 5.29 8.29
N ASP A 29 -1.37 5.63 9.22
CA ASP A 29 -1.69 7.02 9.51
C ASP A 29 -0.45 7.78 9.97
N GLY A 30 -0.23 8.97 9.38
CA GLY A 30 0.98 9.77 9.59
C GLY A 30 2.28 9.19 9.00
N ALA A 31 2.25 8.05 8.31
CA ALA A 31 3.44 7.53 7.63
C ALA A 31 3.88 8.46 6.49
N ALA A 32 5.18 8.75 6.41
CA ALA A 32 5.69 9.71 5.42
C ALA A 32 5.56 9.24 3.97
N PHE A 33 5.68 7.92 3.73
CA PHE A 33 5.79 7.36 2.38
C PHE A 33 4.77 6.26 2.06
N VAL A 34 3.90 5.88 2.99
CA VAL A 34 2.88 4.85 2.75
C VAL A 34 1.52 5.48 2.95
N ARG A 35 0.60 5.29 2.00
CA ARG A 35 -0.77 5.82 2.09
C ARG A 35 -1.75 4.89 1.41
N MET A 36 -3.04 5.06 1.70
CA MET A 36 -4.09 4.43 0.92
C MET A 36 -4.19 5.12 -0.45
N GLY A 37 -4.32 4.33 -1.51
CA GLY A 37 -4.45 4.83 -2.87
C GLY A 37 -5.89 5.14 -3.30
N SER A 38 -6.86 4.81 -2.46
CA SER A 38 -8.28 5.09 -2.64
C SER A 38 -8.92 5.50 -1.30
N ALA A 39 -10.10 6.12 -1.34
CA ALA A 39 -10.83 6.54 -0.14
C ALA A 39 -11.47 5.39 0.65
N ARG A 40 -11.57 4.19 0.05
CA ARG A 40 -12.17 2.99 0.63
C ARG A 40 -11.77 1.73 -0.14
N ALA A 41 -12.03 0.57 0.45
CA ALA A 41 -11.92 -0.72 -0.23
C ALA A 41 -12.85 -0.78 -1.45
N GLY A 42 -12.35 -1.32 -2.55
CA GLY A 42 -13.12 -1.52 -3.78
C GLY A 42 -13.68 -0.23 -4.37
N ASP A 43 -13.05 0.92 -4.10
CA ASP A 43 -13.58 2.21 -4.54
C ASP A 43 -13.85 2.21 -6.06
N PRO A 44 -15.07 2.54 -6.52
CA PRO A 44 -15.45 2.41 -7.92
C PRO A 44 -14.58 3.23 -8.87
N GLU A 45 -14.09 4.41 -8.48
CA GLU A 45 -13.22 5.21 -9.34
C GLU A 45 -11.89 4.49 -9.54
N THR A 46 -11.36 3.89 -8.47
CA THR A 46 -10.10 3.14 -8.53
C THR A 46 -10.26 1.75 -9.15
N ALA A 47 -11.40 1.11 -8.96
CA ALA A 47 -11.70 -0.23 -9.49
C ALA A 47 -12.11 -0.20 -10.98
N SER A 48 -12.68 0.91 -11.44
CA SER A 48 -13.01 1.13 -12.86
C SER A 48 -11.83 1.65 -13.67
N LEU A 49 -10.85 2.30 -13.02
CA LEU A 49 -9.59 2.70 -13.63
C LEU A 49 -8.57 1.57 -13.57
N TYR A 50 -7.84 1.36 -14.67
CA TYR A 50 -6.65 0.53 -14.64
C TYR A 50 -5.64 1.15 -13.66
N LEU A 51 -5.16 0.36 -12.71
CA LEU A 51 -4.06 0.77 -11.83
C LEU A 51 -2.78 0.94 -12.67
N ASP A 52 -2.48 2.17 -13.07
CA ASP A 52 -1.23 2.48 -13.77
C ASP A 52 -0.04 2.19 -12.85
N ALA A 53 0.81 1.25 -13.27
CA ALA A 53 2.01 0.86 -12.54
C ALA A 53 3.08 1.96 -12.53
N ALA A 54 3.06 2.88 -13.50
CA ALA A 54 4.05 3.94 -13.64
C ALA A 54 3.72 5.21 -12.84
N ALA A 55 2.54 5.29 -12.21
CA ALA A 55 2.05 6.50 -11.55
C ALA A 55 2.96 7.05 -10.43
N LEU A 56 3.84 6.21 -9.88
CA LEU A 56 4.79 6.59 -8.82
C LEU A 56 6.26 6.53 -9.26
N VAL A 57 6.56 6.46 -10.57
CA VAL A 57 7.95 6.46 -11.04
C VAL A 57 8.70 7.70 -10.54
N GLY A 58 9.91 7.48 -10.00
CA GLY A 58 10.77 8.53 -9.45
C GLY A 58 10.41 8.98 -8.03
N GLN A 59 9.37 8.41 -7.42
CA GLN A 59 8.89 8.75 -6.08
C GLN A 59 9.25 7.66 -5.06
N ASN A 60 9.34 8.03 -3.78
CA ASN A 60 9.51 7.08 -2.69
C ASN A 60 8.18 6.65 -2.04
N HIS A 61 7.04 7.14 -2.56
CA HIS A 61 5.73 6.72 -2.10
C HIS A 61 5.38 5.26 -2.44
N MET A 62 4.54 4.67 -1.59
CA MET A 62 3.80 3.44 -1.80
C MET A 62 2.32 3.70 -1.53
N GLU A 63 1.47 3.27 -2.44
CA GLU A 63 0.01 3.30 -2.28
C GLU A 63 -0.55 1.90 -2.11
N LEU A 64 -1.44 1.73 -1.13
CA LEU A 64 -2.12 0.48 -0.83
C LEU A 64 -3.58 0.52 -1.26
N PHE A 65 -4.04 -0.59 -1.83
CA PHE A 65 -5.40 -0.80 -2.29
C PHE A 65 -5.93 -2.13 -1.75
N VAL A 66 -7.22 -2.17 -1.45
CA VAL A 66 -7.93 -3.37 -0.99
C VAL A 66 -9.12 -3.60 -1.89
N PHE A 67 -9.20 -4.78 -2.47
CA PHE A 67 -10.36 -5.26 -3.22
C PHE A 67 -10.86 -6.58 -2.63
N ALA A 68 -12.10 -6.95 -2.95
CA ALA A 68 -12.66 -8.24 -2.59
C ALA A 68 -13.67 -8.70 -3.64
N ASN A 69 -13.96 -10.00 -3.64
CA ASN A 69 -15.15 -10.51 -4.31
C ASN A 69 -16.42 -10.20 -3.50
N ALA A 70 -17.58 -10.39 -4.13
CA ALA A 70 -18.87 -9.95 -3.58
C ALA A 70 -19.22 -10.57 -2.22
N ASP A 71 -18.74 -11.78 -1.94
CA ASP A 71 -19.01 -12.51 -0.70
C ASP A 71 -17.90 -12.37 0.36
N ASN A 72 -16.87 -11.55 0.10
CA ASN A 72 -15.69 -11.41 0.97
C ASN A 72 -14.95 -12.73 1.28
N SER A 73 -15.07 -13.75 0.43
CA SER A 73 -14.29 -15.00 0.59
C SER A 73 -12.84 -14.85 0.12
N GLN A 74 -12.57 -13.87 -0.75
CA GLN A 74 -11.25 -13.57 -1.31
C GLN A 74 -11.00 -12.07 -1.31
N PHE A 75 -9.82 -11.68 -0.84
CA PHE A 75 -9.32 -10.31 -0.84
C PHE A 75 -8.12 -10.20 -1.77
N TRP A 76 -7.97 -9.05 -2.40
CA TRP A 76 -6.85 -8.73 -3.28
C TRP A 76 -6.21 -7.43 -2.80
N LEU A 77 -5.11 -7.56 -2.06
CA LEU A 77 -4.34 -6.42 -1.60
C LEU A 77 -3.33 -6.08 -2.68
N THR A 78 -3.21 -4.80 -3.04
CA THR A 78 -2.28 -4.34 -4.05
C THR A 78 -1.45 -3.18 -3.52
N ALA A 79 -0.14 -3.26 -3.70
CA ALA A 79 0.77 -2.13 -3.51
C ALA A 79 1.24 -1.58 -4.86
N ARG A 80 1.15 -0.26 -5.02
CA ARG A 80 1.76 0.49 -6.13
C ARG A 80 2.96 1.27 -5.60
N LEU A 81 4.08 1.18 -6.30
CA LEU A 81 5.34 1.84 -5.98
C LEU A 81 6.28 1.80 -7.18
N ASP A 82 7.29 2.68 -7.19
CA ASP A 82 8.47 2.54 -8.04
C ASP A 82 9.34 1.39 -7.54
N ASN A 83 9.63 0.41 -8.40
CA ASN A 83 10.46 -0.75 -8.05
C ASN A 83 11.96 -0.43 -7.92
N LEU A 84 12.46 0.61 -8.59
CA LEU A 84 13.85 1.07 -8.47
C LEU A 84 14.00 2.09 -7.33
N GLY A 85 12.97 2.90 -7.10
CA GLY A 85 12.85 3.84 -5.98
C GLY A 85 12.48 3.13 -4.68
N LYS A 86 11.23 3.28 -4.22
CA LYS A 86 10.72 2.71 -2.96
C LYS A 86 10.92 1.19 -2.86
N GLY A 87 10.92 0.47 -3.98
CA GLY A 87 11.12 -0.99 -4.01
C GLY A 87 12.57 -1.44 -3.83
N ALA A 88 13.54 -0.53 -3.93
CA ALA A 88 14.95 -0.84 -3.80
C ALA A 88 15.72 0.30 -3.12
N SER A 89 16.28 1.23 -3.92
CA SER A 89 17.25 2.22 -3.44
C SER A 89 16.67 3.21 -2.43
N GLY A 90 15.43 3.67 -2.64
CA GLY A 90 14.74 4.58 -1.74
C GLY A 90 14.45 3.96 -0.37
N ALA A 91 14.03 2.70 -0.33
CA ALA A 91 13.88 1.97 0.93
C ALA A 91 15.22 1.74 1.64
N ALA A 92 16.30 1.45 0.89
CA ALA A 92 17.63 1.28 1.46
C ALA A 92 18.13 2.57 2.14
N VAL A 93 17.98 3.72 1.47
CA VAL A 93 18.31 5.04 2.04
C VAL A 93 17.42 5.37 3.23
N GLN A 94 16.11 5.10 3.15
CA GLN A 94 15.19 5.30 4.29
C GLN A 94 15.62 4.50 5.52
N ASN A 95 15.98 3.23 5.34
CA ASN A 95 16.45 2.37 6.43
C ASN A 95 17.81 2.83 6.98
N MET A 96 18.71 3.30 6.11
CA MET A 96 19.99 3.89 6.50
C MET A 96 19.77 5.15 7.34
N ASN A 97 18.87 6.05 6.95
CA ASN A 97 18.53 7.24 7.73
C ASN A 97 18.06 6.86 9.13
N ILE A 98 17.15 5.88 9.25
CA ILE A 98 16.66 5.37 10.54
C ILE A 98 17.83 4.82 11.38
N ALA A 99 18.68 3.98 10.79
CA ALA A 99 19.81 3.37 11.48
C ALA A 99 20.85 4.39 11.98
N LEU A 100 20.99 5.51 11.26
CA LEU A 100 21.88 6.63 11.61
C LEU A 100 21.23 7.67 12.53
N GLY A 101 19.95 7.49 12.92
CA GLY A 101 19.22 8.44 13.75
C GLY A 101 18.84 9.74 13.04
N LEU A 102 18.82 9.73 11.70
CA LEU A 102 18.37 10.85 10.87
C LEU A 102 16.84 10.77 10.63
N ALA A 103 16.26 11.85 10.12
CA ALA A 103 14.88 11.83 9.68
C ALA A 103 14.71 10.79 8.54
N PRO A 104 13.72 9.89 8.60
CA PRO A 104 13.57 8.83 7.58
C PRO A 104 13.41 9.36 6.15
N THR A 105 12.96 10.61 6.00
CA THR A 105 12.71 11.30 4.72
C THR A 105 13.94 11.99 4.14
N THR A 106 15.07 12.06 4.86
CA THR A 106 16.25 12.78 4.41
C THR A 106 16.77 12.25 3.06
N GLY A 107 16.89 13.13 2.07
CA GLY A 107 17.42 12.80 0.75
C GLY A 107 16.49 11.95 -0.13
N LEU A 108 15.22 11.79 0.25
CA LEU A 108 14.22 11.03 -0.51
C LEU A 108 13.18 11.96 -1.12
N VAL A 109 12.84 11.71 -2.37
CA VAL A 109 11.77 12.42 -3.08
C VAL A 109 10.44 11.82 -2.63
N ALA A 110 9.51 12.68 -2.22
CA ALA A 110 8.11 12.30 -2.00
C ALA A 110 7.52 11.87 -3.34
#